data_AF-A0AAV4VTA4-F1
#
_entry.id   AF-A0AAV4VTA4-F1
#
_cell.length_a   1.000
_cell.length_b   1.000
_cell.length_c   1.000
_cell.angle_alpha   90.00
_cell.angle_beta   90.00
_cell.angle_gamma   90.00
#
_symmetry.space_group_name_H-M   'P 1'
#
loop_
_entity.id
_entity.type
_entity.pdbx_description
1 polymer ?
#
loop_
_entity_poly.entity_id
_entity_poly.type
_entity_poly.pdbx_seq_one_letter_code
_entity_poly.pdbx_strand_id
1 'polypeptide(L)'
;MANKGPIGIAEQLNYLIQWFMEYSEMQKEDFYAILLDAYSHKDMNGVANSLNSLELNNERPPSIFQCRMKLFREWHANWNEEERKEFLARLGRMDEQFMEKFNAEIGCNSVD
;
A
#
# COMPACT_ATOMS: atom_id res chain seq x y z
N MET A 1 5.44 -21.16 -21.09
CA MET A 1 4.64 -20.01 -20.60
C MET A 1 4.36 -20.28 -19.13
N ALA A 2 5.03 -19.56 -18.23
CA ALA A 2 4.93 -19.84 -16.79
C ALA A 2 3.53 -19.43 -16.30
N ASN A 3 2.67 -20.42 -16.09
CA ASN A 3 1.48 -20.29 -15.26
C ASN A 3 1.96 -20.00 -13.83
N LYS A 4 2.19 -18.72 -13.49
CA LYS A 4 2.29 -18.32 -12.10
C LYS A 4 0.89 -18.46 -11.52
N GLY A 5 0.69 -19.51 -10.71
CA GLY A 5 -0.47 -19.58 -9.84
C GLY A 5 -0.57 -18.31 -8.98
N PRO A 6 -1.73 -18.03 -8.36
CA PRO A 6 -1.85 -16.89 -7.47
C PRO A 6 -0.77 -17.00 -6.39
N ILE A 7 0.16 -16.04 -6.38
CA ILE A 7 1.18 -15.93 -5.34
C ILE A 7 0.49 -15.88 -3.97
N GLY A 8 1.01 -16.62 -3.00
CA GLY A 8 0.40 -16.71 -1.68
C GLY A 8 0.42 -15.38 -0.93
N ILE A 9 -0.49 -15.19 0.04
CA ILE A 9 -0.53 -13.95 0.85
C ILE A 9 0.84 -13.67 1.49
N ALA A 10 1.50 -14.69 2.05
CA ALA A 10 2.82 -14.53 2.66
C ALA A 10 3.87 -14.00 1.67
N GLU A 11 3.81 -14.41 0.40
CA GLU A 11 4.69 -13.91 -0.66
C GLU A 11 4.34 -12.47 -1.03
N GLN A 12 3.06 -12.14 -1.17
CA GLN A 12 2.60 -10.77 -1.42
C GLN A 12 3.12 -9.80 -0.35
N LEU A 13 3.00 -10.19 0.93
CA LEU A 13 3.51 -9.42 2.05
C LEU A 13 5.04 -9.24 1.98
N ASN A 14 5.78 -10.32 1.71
CA ASN A 14 7.23 -10.25 1.58
C ASN A 14 7.68 -9.33 0.44
N TYR A 15 7.00 -9.38 -0.71
CA TYR A 15 7.28 -8.48 -1.83
C TYR A 15 7.06 -7.02 -1.45
N LEU A 16 5.95 -6.70 -0.80
CA LEU A 16 5.64 -5.33 -0.41
C LEU A 16 6.66 -4.78 0.60
N ILE A 17 7.07 -5.60 1.57
CA ILE A 17 8.11 -5.22 2.53
C ILE A 17 9.45 -4.99 1.82
N GLN A 18 9.84 -5.88 0.91
CA GLN A 18 11.07 -5.70 0.14
C GLN A 18 11.01 -4.41 -0.68
N TRP A 19 9.89 -4.14 -1.36
CA TRP A 19 9.73 -2.91 -2.14
C TRP A 19 9.80 -1.67 -1.27
N PHE A 20 9.20 -1.69 -0.09
CA PHE A 20 9.27 -0.59 0.87
C PHE A 20 10.70 -0.28 1.32
N MET A 21 11.55 -1.30 1.49
CA MET A 21 12.97 -1.11 1.78
C MET A 21 13.77 -0.53 0.60
N GLU A 22 13.31 -0.74 -0.64
CA GLU A 22 13.91 -0.18 -1.85
C GLU A 22 13.42 1.25 -2.16
N TYR A 23 12.37 1.72 -1.51
CA TYR A 23 11.82 3.06 -1.76
C TYR A 23 12.76 4.15 -1.24
N SER A 24 12.96 5.16 -2.09
CA SER A 24 13.51 6.45 -1.69
C SER A 24 12.58 7.18 -0.71
N GLU A 25 13.09 8.19 0.01
CA GLU A 25 12.27 8.99 0.93
C GLU A 25 11.01 9.56 0.26
N MET A 26 11.15 10.13 -0.95
CA MET A 26 10.01 10.62 -1.74
C MET A 26 8.98 9.52 -2.03
N GLN A 27 9.43 8.32 -2.43
CA GLN A 27 8.55 7.19 -2.69
C GLN A 27 7.88 6.66 -1.42
N LYS A 28 8.55 6.76 -0.26
CA LYS A 28 7.95 6.42 1.03
C LYS A 28 6.86 7.42 1.42
N GLU A 29 7.04 8.71 1.14
CA GLU A 29 6.00 9.73 1.35
C GLU A 29 4.78 9.50 0.45
N ASP A 30 5.00 9.21 -0.84
CA ASP A 30 3.91 8.81 -1.76
C ASP A 30 3.21 7.53 -1.28
N PHE A 31 3.98 6.51 -0.88
CA PHE A 31 3.44 5.27 -0.34
C PHE A 31 2.62 5.50 0.94
N TYR A 32 3.08 6.40 1.82
CA TYR A 32 2.40 6.78 3.05
C TYR A 32 1.01 7.37 2.77
N ALA A 33 0.91 8.32 1.84
CA ALA A 33 -0.38 8.91 1.46
C ALA A 33 -1.37 7.86 0.94
N ILE A 34 -0.87 6.87 0.20
CA ILE A 34 -1.70 5.79 -0.35
C ILE A 34 -2.11 4.80 0.74
N LEU A 35 -1.23 4.53 1.70
CA LEU A 35 -1.54 3.71 2.85
C LEU A 35 -2.62 4.38 3.72
N LEU A 36 -2.52 5.69 3.95
CA LEU A 36 -3.57 6.44 4.64
C LEU A 36 -4.90 6.37 3.91
N ASP A 37 -4.94 6.61 2.59
CA ASP A 37 -6.15 6.47 1.77
C ASP A 37 -6.79 5.08 1.91
N ALA A 38 -5.96 4.02 1.87
CA ALA A 38 -6.41 2.64 1.96
C ALA A 38 -6.96 2.22 3.35
N TYR A 39 -6.61 2.95 4.42
CA TYR A 39 -6.98 2.59 5.81
C TYR A 39 -7.81 3.66 6.55
N SER A 40 -7.91 4.88 6.03
CA SER A 40 -8.66 6.00 6.63
C SER A 40 -10.17 5.90 6.38
N HIS A 41 -10.59 5.29 5.26
CA HIS A 41 -12.01 5.02 4.99
C HIS A 41 -12.44 3.73 5.71
N LYS A 42 -12.84 3.90 6.98
CA LYS A 42 -13.62 2.92 7.74
C LYS A 42 -14.90 2.64 6.94
N ASP A 43 -14.93 1.51 6.24
CA ASP A 43 -15.94 1.09 5.26
C ASP A 43 -16.05 1.99 4.02
N MET A 44 -15.67 1.51 2.83
CA MET A 44 -16.47 1.67 1.60
C MET A 44 -15.80 1.01 0.38
N ASN A 45 -16.34 -0.17 0.06
CA ASN A 45 -16.89 -0.46 -1.26
C ASN A 45 -16.67 0.64 -2.34
N GLY A 46 -15.59 0.53 -3.12
CA GLY A 46 -15.68 0.89 -4.55
C GLY A 46 -15.10 2.22 -5.06
N VAL A 47 -14.18 2.91 -4.38
CA VAL A 47 -13.53 4.09 -4.98
C VAL A 47 -12.00 4.03 -4.96
N ALA A 48 -11.48 3.07 -5.73
CA ALA A 48 -10.12 3.11 -6.28
C ALA A 48 -9.96 4.21 -7.36
N ASN A 49 -10.60 5.37 -7.21
CA ASN A 49 -10.74 6.35 -8.29
C ASN A 49 -9.89 7.62 -8.12
N SER A 50 -9.37 7.92 -6.92
CA SER A 50 -8.81 9.25 -6.66
C SER A 50 -7.33 9.42 -7.04
N LEU A 51 -6.61 8.34 -7.34
CA LEU A 51 -5.17 8.42 -7.69
C LEU A 51 -4.82 7.98 -9.13
N ASN A 52 -5.82 7.69 -9.96
CA ASN A 52 -5.62 7.67 -11.42
C ASN A 52 -5.13 9.04 -11.95
N SER A 53 -5.24 10.11 -11.17
CA SER A 53 -4.70 11.43 -11.52
C SER A 53 -3.20 11.59 -11.34
N LEU A 54 -2.48 10.69 -10.66
CA LEU A 54 -1.04 10.91 -10.45
C LEU A 54 -0.19 10.67 -11.69
N GLU A 55 -0.49 9.71 -12.58
CA GLU A 55 0.37 9.46 -13.76
C GLU A 55 -0.37 8.85 -14.99
N LEU A 56 -1.53 9.39 -15.37
CA LEU A 56 -2.18 9.03 -16.66
C LEU A 56 -2.09 10.13 -17.73
N ASN A 57 -1.21 11.10 -17.55
CA ASN A 57 -0.79 11.99 -18.63
C ASN A 57 0.72 11.81 -18.83
N ASN A 58 1.10 10.93 -19.76
CA ASN A 58 2.18 11.13 -20.73
C ASN A 58 2.59 9.80 -21.37
N GLU A 59 3.11 9.90 -22.59
CA GLU A 59 3.48 8.84 -23.54
C GLU A 59 4.68 7.97 -23.10
N ARG A 60 4.87 7.77 -21.79
CA ARG A 60 5.98 7.05 -21.15
C ARG A 60 5.47 5.77 -20.45
N PRO A 61 6.19 4.64 -20.53
CA PRO A 61 5.84 3.44 -19.78
C PRO A 61 5.76 3.73 -18.28
N PRO A 62 4.82 3.08 -17.55
CA PRO A 62 4.64 3.32 -16.13
C PRO A 62 5.92 2.98 -15.36
N SER A 63 6.26 3.83 -14.40
CA SER A 63 7.40 3.61 -13.50
C SER A 63 7.22 2.31 -12.70
N ILE A 64 8.32 1.66 -12.31
CA ILE A 64 8.26 0.42 -11.51
C ILE A 64 7.47 0.62 -10.20
N PHE A 65 7.55 1.81 -9.62
CA PHE A 65 6.77 2.21 -8.45
C PHE A 65 5.26 2.17 -8.71
N GLN A 66 4.80 2.69 -9.86
CA GLN A 66 3.39 2.64 -10.24
C GLN A 66 2.89 1.21 -10.41
N CYS A 67 3.71 0.35 -11.03
CA CYS A 67 3.40 -1.07 -11.16
C CYS A 67 3.28 -1.75 -9.78
N ARG A 68 4.22 -1.47 -8.86
CA ARG A 68 4.19 -1.96 -7.47
C ARG A 68 2.95 -1.47 -6.72
N MET A 69 2.58 -0.22 -6.91
CA MET A 69 1.40 0.38 -6.28
C MET A 69 0.09 -0.22 -6.78
N LYS A 70 -0.01 -0.49 -8.08
CA LYS A 70 -1.17 -1.17 -8.66
C LYS A 70 -1.35 -2.57 -8.06
N LEU A 71 -0.26 -3.32 -7.94
CA LEU A 71 -0.26 -4.64 -7.31
C LEU A 71 -0.64 -4.56 -5.83
N PHE A 72 -0.09 -3.61 -5.09
CA PHE A 72 -0.46 -3.37 -3.69
C PHE A 72 -1.98 -3.20 -3.52
N ARG A 73 -2.61 -2.34 -4.33
CA ARG A 73 -4.07 -2.11 -4.27
C ARG A 73 -4.87 -3.36 -4.59
N GLU A 74 -4.47 -4.09 -5.64
CA GLU A 74 -5.12 -5.35 -6.03
C GLU A 74 -5.02 -6.38 -4.91
N TRP A 75 -3.84 -6.58 -4.32
CA TRP A 75 -3.64 -7.52 -3.23
C TRP A 75 -4.39 -7.09 -1.96
N HIS A 76 -4.24 -5.84 -1.55
CA HIS A 76 -4.87 -5.28 -0.34
C HIS A 76 -6.40 -5.34 -0.38
N ALA A 77 -7.00 -5.15 -1.56
CA ALA A 77 -8.44 -5.31 -1.76
C ALA A 77 -8.92 -6.76 -1.55
N ASN A 78 -8.05 -7.75 -1.76
CA ASN A 78 -8.34 -9.18 -1.56
C ASN A 78 -7.93 -9.68 -0.15
N TRP A 79 -7.34 -8.84 0.69
CA TRP A 79 -6.93 -9.20 2.05
C TRP A 79 -8.06 -8.99 3.06
N ASN A 80 -8.21 -9.92 4.01
CA ASN A 80 -9.06 -9.71 5.17
C ASN A 80 -8.30 -8.92 6.26
N GLU A 81 -8.97 -8.69 7.38
CA GLU A 81 -8.44 -7.88 8.48
C GLU A 81 -7.15 -8.46 9.08
N GLU A 82 -7.03 -9.79 9.17
CA GLU A 82 -5.85 -10.45 9.72
C GLU A 82 -4.61 -10.23 8.85
N GLU A 83 -4.75 -10.38 7.53
CA GLU A 83 -3.68 -10.17 6.56
C GLU A 83 -3.27 -8.69 6.50
N ARG A 84 -4.24 -7.78 6.58
CA ARG A 84 -3.97 -6.32 6.68
C ARG A 84 -3.21 -5.97 7.95
N LYS A 85 -3.57 -6.56 9.09
CA LYS A 85 -2.85 -6.38 10.37
C LYS A 85 -1.44 -6.97 10.28
N GLU A 86 -1.29 -8.15 9.68
CA GLU A 86 0.02 -8.76 9.48
C GLU A 86 0.92 -7.87 8.62
N PHE A 87 0.40 -7.29 7.55
CA PHE A 87 1.13 -6.35 6.71
C PHE A 87 1.65 -5.15 7.52
N LEU A 88 0.76 -4.46 8.25
CA LEU A 88 1.12 -3.31 9.07
C LEU A 88 2.14 -3.68 10.17
N ALA A 89 2.00 -4.86 10.78
CA ALA A 89 2.95 -5.36 11.77
C ALA A 89 4.34 -5.60 11.17
N ARG A 90 4.42 -6.15 9.95
CA ARG A 90 5.70 -6.30 9.24
C ARG A 90 6.29 -4.95 8.85
N LEU A 91 5.46 -4.01 8.42
CA LEU A 91 5.89 -2.66 8.05
C LEU A 91 6.49 -1.91 9.24
N GLY A 92 5.84 -1.98 10.41
CA GLY A 92 6.33 -1.35 11.64
C GLY A 92 7.63 -1.93 12.17
N ARG A 93 7.89 -3.22 11.91
CA ARG A 93 9.21 -3.82 12.21
C ARG A 93 10.33 -3.27 11.34
N MET A 94 10.01 -2.79 10.14
CA MET A 94 11.00 -2.21 9.22
C MET A 94 11.24 -0.73 9.50
N ASP A 95 10.19 0.01 9.81
CA ASP A 95 10.25 1.45 10.05
C ASP A 95 9.22 1.84 11.11
N GLU A 96 9.68 1.84 12.37
CA GLU A 96 8.83 2.13 13.53
C GLU A 96 8.31 3.57 13.50
N GLN A 97 9.16 4.53 13.12
CA GLN A 97 8.79 5.94 13.02
C GLN A 97 7.72 6.18 11.94
N PHE A 98 7.84 5.50 10.80
CA PHE A 98 6.82 5.53 9.76
C PHE A 98 5.46 5.03 10.28
N MET A 99 5.45 3.90 10.99
CA MET A 99 4.21 3.33 11.52
C MET A 99 3.64 4.10 12.71
N GLU A 100 4.48 4.71 13.55
CA GLU A 100 4.03 5.59 14.63
C GLU A 100 3.26 6.79 14.06
N LYS A 101 3.80 7.45 13.03
CA LYS A 101 3.11 8.54 12.30
C LYS A 101 1.79 8.07 11.70
N PHE A 102 1.80 6.91 11.02
CA PHE A 102 0.60 6.34 10.41
C PHE A 102 -0.50 6.06 11.44
N ASN A 103 -0.14 5.41 12.55
CA ASN A 103 -1.08 5.09 13.63
C ASN A 103 -1.61 6.35 14.31
N ALA A 104 -0.77 7.38 14.48
CA ALA A 104 -1.19 8.68 15.00
C ALA A 104 -2.20 9.35 14.09
N GLU A 105 -1.97 9.35 12.76
CA GLU A 105 -2.88 9.93 11.78
C GLU A 105 -4.24 9.20 11.74
N ILE A 106 -4.22 7.87 11.57
CA ILE A 106 -5.45 7.05 11.51
C ILE A 106 -6.21 7.06 12.85
N GLY A 107 -5.49 7.07 13.98
CA GLY A 107 -6.07 7.17 15.31
C GLY A 107 -6.64 8.55 15.64
N CYS A 108 -6.06 9.63 15.09
CA CYS A 108 -6.54 11.00 15.27
C CYS A 108 -7.84 11.27 14.48
N ASN A 109 -8.01 10.64 13.31
CA ASN A 109 -9.16 10.85 12.44
C ASN A 109 -10.51 10.28 12.97
N SER A 110 -10.56 9.83 14.23
CA SER A 110 -11.77 9.31 14.90
C SER A 110 -12.44 10.30 15.87
N VAL A 111 -12.08 11.58 15.83
CA VAL A 111 -12.73 12.64 16.62
C VAL A 111 -13.18 13.82 15.76
N ASP A 112 -14.33 13.69 15.11
CA ASP A 112 -15.34 14.76 15.03
C ASP A 112 -16.74 14.14 14.90
#